data_AF-A0A1E7EN38-F1
#
_entry.id   AF-A0A1E7EN38-F1
#
_cell.length_a   1.000
_cell.length_b   1.000
_cell.length_c   1.000
_cell.angle_alpha   90.00
_cell.angle_beta   90.00
_cell.angle_gamma   90.00
#
_symmetry.space_group_name_H-M   'P 1'
#
loop_
_entity.id
_entity.type
_entity.pdbx_description
1 polymer ?
#
loop_
_entity_poly.entity_id
_entity_poly.type
_entity_poly.pdbx_seq_one_letter_code
_entity_poly.pdbx_strand_id
1 'polypeptide(L)'
;MKDSTTASYILALNCHNVFDFARSITLLFVACGLWWGLRLVWISSSSSASTTTNKNEIDNAKKEPTTPSGRRTSHEGSFLTPPSLFKNSMVEPMQYMSPCYGDGALDISRYEAMKSDELRSLLRRRKGDTTGSKSKLIRKLVTLYQSEFACLTVHQLRPKLRRRNLLQGGKKEDIIRRLVEAGPI
;
A
#
# COMPACT_ATOMS: atom_id res chain seq x y z
N MET A 1 30.87 36.42 38.23
CA MET A 1 31.41 36.79 36.90
C MET A 1 31.81 35.53 36.15
N LYS A 2 30.83 34.94 35.47
CA LYS A 2 30.82 33.82 34.52
C LYS A 2 29.31 33.66 34.28
N ASP A 3 28.86 33.52 33.03
CA ASP A 3 27.46 33.27 32.60
C ASP A 3 26.87 34.30 31.61
N SER A 4 27.67 34.84 30.68
CA SER A 4 27.12 35.66 29.57
C SER A 4 27.47 35.17 28.16
N THR A 5 28.24 34.09 28.00
CA THR A 5 28.82 33.73 26.69
C THR A 5 28.10 32.60 25.95
N THR A 6 27.19 31.87 26.61
CA THR A 6 26.49 30.71 26.02
C THR A 6 25.26 31.06 25.19
N ALA A 7 24.68 32.25 25.37
CA ALA A 7 23.45 32.65 24.66
C ALA A 7 23.69 33.00 23.17
N SER A 8 24.90 33.46 22.79
CA SER A 8 25.18 33.88 21.42
C SER A 8 25.37 32.71 20.43
N TYR A 9 25.74 31.51 20.90
CA TYR A 9 26.00 30.38 20.00
C TYR A 9 24.72 29.67 19.51
N ILE A 10 23.62 29.75 20.26
CA ILE A 10 22.35 29.08 19.88
C ILE A 10 21.64 29.82 18.74
N LEU A 11 21.79 31.14 18.64
CA LEU A 11 21.20 31.92 17.55
C LEU A 11 21.95 31.73 16.22
N ALA A 12 23.26 31.49 16.24
CA ALA A 12 24.05 31.33 15.01
C ALA A 12 23.76 30.01 14.27
N LEU A 13 23.43 28.94 15.00
CA LEU A 13 23.15 27.61 14.42
C LEU A 13 21.80 27.51 13.71
N ASN A 14 20.86 28.42 13.97
CA ASN A 14 19.55 28.43 13.30
C ASN A 14 19.56 29.15 11.96
N CYS A 15 20.50 30.06 11.70
CA CYS A 15 20.53 30.80 10.43
C CYS A 15 21.05 29.97 9.25
N HIS A 16 21.94 28.98 9.49
CA HIS A 16 22.53 28.18 8.41
C HIS A 16 21.51 27.23 7.75
N ASN A 17 20.61 26.63 8.56
CA ASN A 17 19.60 25.69 8.07
C ASN A 17 18.53 26.36 7.20
N VAL A 18 18.22 27.65 7.44
CA VAL A 18 17.21 28.38 6.65
C VAL A 18 17.73 28.68 5.24
N PHE A 19 19.02 28.96 5.10
CA PHE A 19 19.64 29.29 3.81
C PHE A 19 19.77 28.05 2.92
N ASP A 20 20.15 26.90 3.48
CA ASP A 20 20.21 25.63 2.74
C ASP A 20 18.81 25.13 2.34
N PHE A 21 17.80 25.35 3.18
CA PHE A 21 16.41 24.99 2.85
C PHE A 21 15.85 25.82 1.68
N ALA A 22 16.12 27.13 1.66
CA ALA A 22 15.71 27.99 0.55
C ALA A 22 16.35 27.57 -0.78
N ARG A 23 17.65 27.24 -0.75
CA ARG A 23 18.41 26.81 -1.95
C ARG A 23 17.94 25.44 -2.47
N SER A 24 17.59 24.52 -1.56
CA SER A 24 17.01 23.22 -1.92
C SER A 24 15.66 23.37 -2.62
N ILE A 25 14.80 24.27 -2.14
CA ILE A 25 13.49 24.55 -2.77
C ILE A 25 13.67 25.11 -4.18
N THR A 26 14.61 26.04 -4.40
CA THR A 26 14.79 26.64 -5.74
C THR A 26 15.25 25.61 -6.77
N LEU A 27 16.16 24.71 -6.40
CA LEU A 27 16.62 23.63 -7.28
C LEU A 27 15.48 22.65 -7.62
N LEU A 28 14.57 22.40 -6.68
CA LEU A 28 13.42 21.52 -6.88
C LEU A 28 12.42 22.12 -7.88
N PHE A 29 12.20 23.44 -7.86
CA PHE A 29 11.36 24.12 -8.85
C PHE A 29 11.97 24.11 -10.26
N VAL A 30 13.29 24.32 -10.39
CA VAL A 30 13.98 24.27 -11.69
C VAL A 30 13.95 22.86 -12.29
N ALA A 31 14.21 21.84 -11.47
CA ALA A 31 14.14 20.44 -11.91
C ALA A 31 12.71 20.01 -12.28
N CYS A 32 11.70 20.44 -11.51
CA CYS A 32 10.31 20.09 -11.79
C CYS A 32 9.77 20.81 -13.04
N GLY A 33 10.17 22.06 -13.27
CA GLY A 33 9.82 22.84 -14.46
C GLY A 33 10.36 22.24 -15.76
N LEU A 34 11.63 21.79 -15.75
CA LEU A 34 12.23 21.10 -16.89
C LEU A 34 11.53 19.77 -17.19
N TRP A 35 11.15 19.01 -16.17
CA TRP A 35 10.42 17.75 -16.36
C TRP A 35 9.01 17.96 -16.91
N TRP A 36 8.31 19.01 -16.47
CA TRP A 36 6.99 19.36 -17.03
C TRP A 36 7.06 19.78 -18.50
N GLY A 37 8.08 20.53 -18.91
CA GLY A 37 8.29 20.92 -20.32
C GLY A 37 8.49 19.71 -21.24
N LEU A 38 9.29 18.72 -20.82
CA LEU A 38 9.51 17.48 -21.58
C LEU A 38 8.25 16.60 -21.68
N ARG A 39 7.36 16.66 -20.69
CA ARG A 39 6.12 15.85 -20.67
C ARG A 39 5.05 16.39 -21.63
N LEU A 40 5.01 17.70 -21.88
CA LEU A 40 4.07 18.30 -22.83
C LEU A 40 4.42 17.96 -24.29
N VAL A 41 5.70 17.78 -24.61
CA VAL A 41 6.15 17.35 -25.96
C VAL A 41 5.71 15.92 -26.28
N TRP A 42 5.63 15.03 -25.28
CA TRP A 42 5.30 13.62 -25.51
C TRP A 42 3.80 13.35 -25.65
N ILE A 43 2.93 14.22 -25.11
CA ILE A 43 1.47 14.04 -25.15
C ILE A 43 0.89 14.34 -26.55
N SER A 44 1.61 15.05 -27.43
CA SER A 44 1.13 15.33 -28.79
C SER A 44 1.25 14.17 -29.79
N SER A 45 1.89 13.04 -29.43
CA SER A 45 2.14 11.93 -30.37
C SER A 45 1.35 10.64 -30.12
N SER A 46 0.31 10.66 -29.28
CA SER A 46 -0.45 9.44 -28.97
C SER A 46 -1.96 9.63 -29.03
N SER A 47 -2.45 10.01 -30.21
CA SER A 47 -3.88 9.97 -30.55
C SER A 47 -4.10 9.16 -31.81
N SER A 48 -4.15 7.82 -31.66
CA SER A 48 -4.69 6.92 -32.69
C SER A 48 -5.40 5.73 -32.02
N ALA A 49 -6.72 5.80 -32.06
CA ALA A 49 -7.68 4.71 -32.30
C ALA A 49 -7.54 3.37 -31.54
N SER A 50 -8.58 3.02 -30.78
CA SER A 50 -9.47 1.93 -31.24
C SER A 50 -10.74 1.85 -30.38
N THR A 51 -11.83 1.67 -31.10
CA THR A 51 -13.20 1.54 -30.66
C THR A 51 -13.59 0.08 -30.41
N THR A 52 -14.70 -0.05 -29.69
CA THR A 52 -15.76 -1.06 -29.84
C THR A 52 -15.59 -2.47 -29.26
N THR A 53 -16.33 -2.65 -28.16
CA THR A 53 -17.38 -3.68 -27.95
C THR A 53 -16.94 -5.14 -27.96
N ASN A 54 -16.90 -5.74 -26.77
CA ASN A 54 -17.05 -7.18 -26.64
C ASN A 54 -18.11 -7.51 -25.57
N LYS A 55 -19.18 -8.16 -26.01
CA LYS A 55 -20.37 -8.54 -25.27
C LYS A 55 -20.27 -10.05 -25.09
N ASN A 56 -19.77 -10.50 -23.94
CA ASN A 56 -19.69 -11.92 -23.60
C ASN A 56 -20.59 -12.21 -22.41
N GLU A 57 -21.76 -12.69 -22.77
CA GLU A 57 -22.75 -13.41 -21.98
C GLU A 57 -22.23 -14.85 -21.80
N ILE A 58 -21.98 -15.26 -20.56
CA ILE A 58 -21.68 -16.65 -20.22
C ILE A 58 -22.55 -17.03 -19.01
N ASP A 59 -23.66 -17.69 -19.33
CA ASP A 59 -24.33 -18.61 -18.42
C ASP A 59 -23.42 -19.82 -18.17
N ASN A 60 -23.29 -20.28 -16.92
CA ASN A 60 -23.19 -21.72 -16.64
C ASN A 60 -23.31 -22.07 -15.14
N ALA A 61 -24.47 -22.63 -14.82
CA ALA A 61 -24.72 -23.86 -14.07
C ALA A 61 -23.65 -24.40 -13.07
N LYS A 62 -24.09 -24.46 -11.79
CA LYS A 62 -24.31 -25.69 -10.99
C LYS A 62 -23.20 -26.75 -11.00
N LYS A 63 -22.53 -26.94 -9.84
CA LYS A 63 -22.29 -28.24 -9.15
C LYS A 63 -21.42 -28.06 -7.88
N GLU A 64 -22.03 -28.26 -6.72
CA GLU A 64 -21.40 -28.88 -5.54
C GLU A 64 -21.43 -30.42 -5.71
N PRO A 65 -20.93 -31.26 -4.77
CA PRO A 65 -19.74 -31.19 -3.91
C PRO A 65 -18.96 -32.53 -3.96
N THR A 66 -17.63 -32.59 -3.75
CA THR A 66 -17.00 -33.86 -3.31
C THR A 66 -15.64 -33.66 -2.64
N THR A 67 -15.59 -34.00 -1.36
CA THR A 67 -14.40 -34.26 -0.54
C THR A 67 -13.67 -35.52 -0.98
N PRO A 68 -12.33 -35.54 -1.02
CA PRO A 68 -11.57 -36.76 -0.75
C PRO A 68 -10.73 -36.64 0.53
N SER A 69 -11.01 -37.62 1.40
CA SER A 69 -10.23 -38.08 2.54
C SER A 69 -8.99 -38.87 2.07
N GLY A 70 -7.92 -38.86 2.89
CA GLY A 70 -6.75 -39.73 2.76
C GLY A 70 -5.48 -38.97 2.32
N ARG A 71 -4.26 -39.32 2.74
CA ARG A 71 -3.76 -40.48 3.48
C ARG A 71 -2.35 -40.10 3.93
N ARG A 72 -2.00 -40.34 5.21
CA ARG A 72 -0.64 -40.18 5.73
C ARG A 72 0.31 -41.12 4.99
N THR A 73 1.40 -40.59 4.44
CA THR A 73 2.58 -41.37 4.08
C THR A 73 3.69 -41.03 5.08
N SER A 74 4.04 -42.05 5.87
CA SER A 74 5.25 -42.09 6.68
C SER A 74 6.42 -42.27 5.71
N HIS A 75 7.34 -41.30 5.67
CA HIS A 75 8.64 -41.49 5.03
C HIS A 75 9.69 -41.54 6.15
N GLU A 76 10.03 -42.77 6.51
CA GLU A 76 11.32 -43.10 7.11
C GLU A 76 12.44 -42.87 6.09
N GLY A 77 13.60 -42.47 6.60
CA GLY A 77 14.89 -42.76 5.97
C GLY A 77 15.48 -41.64 5.10
N SER A 78 16.32 -40.81 5.71
CA SER A 78 17.67 -40.52 5.19
C SER A 78 18.41 -39.64 6.20
N PHE A 79 19.24 -40.29 6.99
CA PHE A 79 20.23 -39.70 7.87
C PHE A 79 21.44 -39.30 7.00
N LEU A 80 22.01 -38.11 7.23
CA LEU A 80 23.32 -37.65 6.75
C LEU A 80 23.43 -37.12 5.31
N THR A 81 22.63 -36.10 4.96
CA THR A 81 23.07 -35.14 3.93
C THR A 81 23.59 -33.87 4.62
N PRO A 82 24.87 -33.50 4.47
CA PRO A 82 25.39 -32.27 5.07
C PRO A 82 24.66 -31.04 4.51
N PRO A 83 24.37 -30.02 5.34
CA PRO A 83 23.72 -28.81 4.89
C PRO A 83 24.61 -28.10 3.86
N SER A 84 24.07 -27.84 2.68
CA SER A 84 24.74 -27.06 1.65
C SER A 84 25.05 -25.66 2.21
N LEU A 85 26.34 -25.33 2.25
CA LEU A 85 26.83 -24.00 2.59
C LEU A 85 26.19 -22.99 1.63
N PHE A 86 25.35 -22.15 2.22
CA PHE A 86 24.46 -21.21 1.56
C PHE A 86 25.19 -20.33 0.57
N LYS A 87 24.89 -20.50 -0.73
CA LYS A 87 25.04 -19.43 -1.71
C LYS A 87 24.15 -18.29 -1.23
N ASN A 88 24.77 -17.12 -1.04
CA ASN A 88 24.11 -15.86 -0.78
C ASN A 88 22.98 -15.68 -1.81
N SER A 89 21.77 -16.07 -1.40
CA SER A 89 20.53 -15.73 -2.05
C SER A 89 20.46 -14.22 -1.93
N MET A 90 20.90 -13.56 -2.98
CA MET A 90 20.61 -12.17 -3.25
C MET A 90 19.10 -12.05 -3.13
N VAL A 91 18.66 -11.60 -1.96
CA VAL A 91 17.26 -11.40 -1.62
C VAL A 91 16.73 -10.49 -2.72
N GLU A 92 16.00 -11.07 -3.67
CA GLU A 92 15.31 -10.30 -4.69
C GLU A 92 14.55 -9.21 -3.94
N PRO A 93 14.77 -7.92 -4.27
CA PRO A 93 14.09 -6.84 -3.59
C PRO A 93 12.61 -7.12 -3.72
N MET A 94 11.98 -7.40 -2.56
CA MET A 94 10.60 -7.86 -2.41
C MET A 94 9.79 -7.45 -3.63
N GLN A 95 9.56 -8.41 -4.52
CA GLN A 95 8.63 -8.26 -5.62
C GLN A 95 7.34 -7.80 -4.95
N TYR A 96 7.09 -6.48 -5.03
CA TYR A 96 6.06 -5.81 -4.26
C TYR A 96 4.79 -6.56 -4.58
N MET A 97 4.29 -7.30 -3.57
CA MET A 97 3.26 -8.31 -3.79
C MET A 97 2.19 -7.69 -4.67
N SER A 98 2.12 -8.17 -5.91
CA SER A 98 1.10 -7.75 -6.87
C SER A 98 -0.22 -7.80 -6.10
N PRO A 99 -1.03 -6.71 -6.06
CA PRO A 99 -2.12 -6.57 -5.11
C PRO A 99 -2.92 -7.87 -5.03
N CYS A 100 -2.72 -8.66 -3.97
CA CYS A 100 -3.15 -10.06 -3.91
C CYS A 100 -4.68 -10.19 -3.74
N TYR A 101 -5.43 -9.14 -4.05
CA TYR A 101 -6.85 -9.04 -3.83
C TYR A 101 -7.48 -8.77 -5.19
N GLY A 102 -8.16 -9.79 -5.74
CA GLY A 102 -8.96 -9.61 -6.96
C GLY A 102 -9.96 -8.48 -6.76
N ASP A 103 -10.18 -7.68 -7.80
CA ASP A 103 -10.96 -6.42 -7.81
C ASP A 103 -12.44 -6.53 -7.35
N GLY A 104 -12.91 -7.71 -6.94
CA GLY A 104 -14.34 -7.97 -6.68
C GLY A 104 -14.73 -8.39 -5.26
N ALA A 105 -13.80 -8.44 -4.29
CA ALA A 105 -14.09 -9.09 -2.99
C ALA A 105 -14.12 -8.17 -1.76
N LEU A 106 -13.88 -6.86 -1.91
CA LEU A 106 -13.90 -5.92 -0.78
C LEU A 106 -15.22 -5.16 -0.74
N ASP A 107 -15.93 -5.19 0.37
CA ASP A 107 -17.07 -4.31 0.58
C ASP A 107 -16.61 -2.86 0.77
N ILE A 108 -16.87 -2.03 -0.25
CA ILE A 108 -16.49 -0.61 -0.29
C ILE A 108 -17.62 0.29 0.23
N SER A 109 -18.81 -0.27 0.53
CA SER A 109 -20.02 0.50 0.87
C SER A 109 -19.79 1.52 2.00
N ARG A 110 -18.97 1.16 3.00
CA ARG A 110 -18.62 2.06 4.10
C ARG A 110 -17.85 3.31 3.65
N TYR A 111 -16.95 3.18 2.69
CA TYR A 111 -16.21 4.32 2.14
C TYR A 111 -17.06 5.15 1.18
N GLU A 112 -18.00 4.51 0.48
CA GLU A 112 -18.97 5.21 -0.37
C GLU A 112 -19.92 6.09 0.44
N ALA A 113 -20.26 5.69 1.66
CA ALA A 113 -21.08 6.51 2.57
C ALA A 113 -20.35 7.75 3.12
N MET A 114 -19.01 7.79 3.12
CA MET A 114 -18.25 8.93 3.64
C MET A 114 -18.32 10.16 2.72
N LYS A 115 -18.21 11.35 3.32
CA LYS A 115 -18.08 12.60 2.56
C LYS A 115 -16.69 12.69 1.91
N SER A 116 -16.60 13.39 0.78
CA SER A 116 -15.32 13.57 0.06
C SER A 116 -14.26 14.24 0.93
N ASP A 117 -14.64 15.16 1.82
CA ASP A 117 -13.71 15.88 2.68
C ASP A 117 -13.14 15.00 3.80
N GLU A 118 -13.93 14.06 4.32
CA GLU A 118 -13.47 13.04 5.27
C GLU A 118 -12.44 12.12 4.61
N LEU A 119 -12.73 11.65 3.38
CA LEU A 119 -11.79 10.83 2.60
C LEU A 119 -10.47 11.57 2.36
N ARG A 120 -10.51 12.85 1.99
CA ARG A 120 -9.31 13.69 1.84
C ARG A 120 -8.56 13.88 3.15
N SER A 121 -9.27 14.00 4.27
CA SER A 121 -8.65 14.15 5.59
C SER A 121 -7.94 12.87 6.03
N LEU A 122 -8.54 11.70 5.78
CA LEU A 122 -7.93 10.40 6.01
C LEU A 122 -6.68 10.18 5.14
N LEU A 123 -6.74 10.58 3.86
CA LEU A 123 -5.59 10.53 2.95
C LEU A 123 -4.48 11.48 3.40
N ARG A 124 -4.79 12.73 3.78
CA ARG A 124 -3.81 13.70 4.31
C ARG A 124 -3.10 13.18 5.56
N ARG A 125 -3.85 12.59 6.51
CA ARG A 125 -3.29 12.01 7.73
C ARG A 125 -2.24 10.91 7.44
N ARG A 126 -2.42 10.19 6.33
CA ARG A 126 -1.48 9.16 5.85
C ARG A 126 -0.47 9.65 4.80
N LYS A 127 -0.39 10.96 4.54
CA LYS A 127 0.49 11.55 3.52
C LYS A 127 0.21 11.01 2.10
N GLY A 128 -1.05 10.65 1.81
CA GLY A 128 -1.51 10.22 0.49
C GLY A 128 -2.04 11.37 -0.37
N ASP A 129 -2.05 11.16 -1.70
CA ASP A 129 -2.54 12.15 -2.67
C ASP A 129 -4.07 12.31 -2.62
N THR A 130 -4.53 13.53 -2.35
CA THR A 130 -5.94 13.91 -2.19
C THR A 130 -6.64 14.40 -3.45
N THR A 131 -5.99 14.33 -4.61
CA THR A 131 -6.56 14.78 -5.89
C THR A 131 -7.46 13.72 -6.53
N GLY A 132 -8.48 14.17 -7.27
CA GLY A 132 -9.35 13.33 -8.09
C GLY A 132 -10.80 13.24 -7.61
N SER A 133 -11.58 12.43 -8.34
CA SER A 133 -12.99 12.11 -8.03
C SER A 133 -13.11 11.29 -6.76
N LYS A 134 -14.30 11.30 -6.14
CA LYS A 134 -14.59 10.51 -4.91
C LYS A 134 -14.21 9.03 -5.07
N SER A 135 -14.57 8.40 -6.18
CA SER A 135 -14.20 7.01 -6.48
C SER A 135 -12.69 6.77 -6.52
N LYS A 136 -11.90 7.71 -7.08
CA LYS A 136 -10.43 7.63 -7.07
C LYS A 136 -9.87 7.77 -5.66
N LEU A 137 -10.43 8.66 -4.83
CA LEU A 137 -10.01 8.82 -3.44
C LEU A 137 -10.26 7.54 -2.63
N ILE A 138 -11.41 6.90 -2.82
CA ILE A 138 -11.74 5.63 -2.17
C ILE A 138 -10.74 4.55 -2.57
N ARG A 139 -10.47 4.38 -3.87
CA ARG A 139 -9.47 3.40 -4.36
C ARG A 139 -8.09 3.64 -3.74
N LYS A 140 -7.59 4.89 -3.78
CA LYS A 140 -6.31 5.27 -3.15
C LYS A 140 -6.27 4.92 -1.67
N LEU A 141 -7.36 5.22 -0.95
CA LEU A 141 -7.44 4.98 0.49
C LEU A 141 -7.44 3.49 0.81
N VAL A 142 -8.21 2.69 0.07
CA VAL A 142 -8.25 1.21 0.19
C VAL A 142 -6.87 0.61 -0.09
N THR A 143 -6.21 1.02 -1.18
CA THR A 143 -4.86 0.54 -1.52
C THR A 143 -3.85 0.88 -0.41
N LEU A 144 -3.92 2.09 0.16
CA LEU A 144 -3.04 2.49 1.27
C LEU A 144 -3.27 1.66 2.53
N TYR A 145 -4.52 1.35 2.88
CA TYR A 145 -4.80 0.48 4.02
C TYR A 145 -4.34 -0.95 3.79
N GLN A 146 -4.56 -1.48 2.59
CA GLN A 146 -4.09 -2.82 2.22
C GLN A 146 -2.58 -2.92 2.36
N SER A 147 -1.82 -1.95 1.84
CA SER A 147 -0.35 -1.95 1.94
C SER A 147 0.11 -1.78 3.39
N GLU A 148 -0.51 -0.88 4.17
CA GLU A 148 -0.21 -0.68 5.60
C GLU A 148 -0.37 -1.98 6.39
N PHE A 149 -1.47 -2.71 6.18
CA PHE A 149 -1.73 -3.96 6.89
C PHE A 149 -0.98 -5.16 6.33
N ALA A 150 -0.62 -5.16 5.03
CA ALA A 150 0.18 -6.22 4.43
C ALA A 150 1.57 -6.33 5.07
N CYS A 151 2.16 -5.22 5.49
CA CYS A 151 3.43 -5.18 6.21
C CYS A 151 3.37 -5.75 7.65
N LEU A 152 2.17 -5.94 8.22
CA LEU A 152 2.00 -6.43 9.59
C LEU A 152 1.95 -7.95 9.65
N THR A 153 2.36 -8.52 10.78
CA THR A 153 2.22 -9.96 11.04
C THR A 153 0.80 -10.30 11.51
N VAL A 154 0.38 -11.56 11.37
CA VAL A 154 -0.93 -12.03 11.87
C VAL A 154 -1.10 -11.74 13.37
N HIS A 155 -0.02 -11.87 14.14
CA HIS A 155 -0.01 -11.56 15.58
C HIS A 155 -0.31 -10.07 15.85
N GLN A 156 0.17 -9.15 15.00
CA GLN A 156 -0.11 -7.71 15.11
C GLN A 156 -1.51 -7.33 14.61
N LEU A 157 -2.06 -8.09 13.64
CA LEU A 157 -3.38 -7.83 13.06
C LEU A 157 -4.53 -8.26 13.98
N ARG A 158 -4.40 -9.39 14.68
CA ARG A 158 -5.46 -9.93 15.57
C ARG A 158 -5.91 -8.95 16.68
N PRO A 159 -5.02 -8.23 17.38
CA PRO A 159 -5.43 -7.18 18.31
C PRO A 159 -6.26 -6.08 17.65
N LYS A 160 -5.96 -5.69 16.41
CA LYS A 160 -6.74 -4.69 15.67
C LYS A 160 -8.16 -5.19 15.36
N LEU A 161 -8.31 -6.47 15.02
CA LEU A 161 -9.63 -7.10 14.84
C LEU A 161 -10.40 -7.19 16.16
N ARG A 162 -9.73 -7.60 17.25
CA ARG A 162 -10.34 -7.74 18.59
C ARG A 162 -10.91 -6.42 19.10
N ARG A 163 -10.18 -5.31 18.92
CA ARG A 163 -10.64 -3.96 19.29
C ARG A 163 -11.93 -3.55 18.56
N ARG A 164 -12.20 -4.14 17.40
CA ARG A 164 -13.37 -3.87 16.55
C ARG A 164 -14.45 -4.95 16.66
N ASN A 165 -14.31 -5.91 17.57
CA ASN A 165 -15.21 -7.07 17.73
C ASN A 165 -15.38 -7.89 16.43
N LEU A 166 -14.33 -7.99 15.61
CA LEU A 166 -14.31 -8.78 14.38
C LEU A 166 -13.73 -10.18 14.61
N LEU A 167 -14.15 -11.14 13.80
CA LEU A 167 -13.64 -12.51 13.82
C LEU A 167 -12.11 -12.54 13.61
N GLN A 168 -11.36 -13.20 14.51
CA GLN A 168 -9.89 -13.23 14.54
C GLN A 168 -9.23 -14.39 13.75
N GLY A 169 -10.02 -15.39 13.32
CA GLY A 169 -9.54 -16.56 12.58
C GLY A 169 -9.55 -16.37 11.05
N GLY A 170 -8.83 -17.23 10.33
CA GLY A 170 -8.71 -17.20 8.85
C GLY A 170 -7.28 -17.01 8.37
N LYS A 171 -7.11 -16.93 7.04
CA LYS A 171 -5.81 -16.61 6.44
C LYS A 171 -5.47 -15.13 6.66
N LYS A 172 -4.20 -14.74 6.49
CA LYS A 172 -3.74 -13.35 6.72
C LYS A 172 -4.51 -12.38 5.82
N GLU A 173 -4.81 -12.80 4.60
CA GLU A 173 -5.52 -12.03 3.58
C GLU A 173 -6.95 -11.73 4.02
N ASP A 174 -7.66 -12.72 4.58
CA ASP A 174 -9.03 -12.54 5.07
C ASP A 174 -9.09 -11.60 6.28
N ILE A 175 -8.04 -11.60 7.10
CA ILE A 175 -7.89 -10.71 8.26
C ILE A 175 -7.69 -9.27 7.78
N ILE A 176 -6.82 -9.06 6.79
CA ILE A 176 -6.59 -7.74 6.20
C ILE A 176 -7.87 -7.24 5.53
N ARG A 177 -8.53 -8.08 4.73
CA ARG A 177 -9.81 -7.74 4.08
C ARG A 177 -10.83 -7.22 5.09
N ARG A 178 -11.09 -7.97 6.17
CA ARG A 178 -12.00 -7.55 7.25
C ARG A 178 -11.61 -6.23 7.92
N LEU A 179 -10.32 -5.98 8.11
CA LEU A 179 -9.85 -4.71 8.67
C LEU A 179 -10.06 -3.54 7.71
N VAL A 180 -9.87 -3.76 6.41
CA VAL A 180 -10.08 -2.73 5.38
C VAL A 180 -11.57 -2.42 5.24
N GLU A 181 -12.44 -3.43 5.18
CA GLU A 181 -13.91 -3.28 5.10
C GLU A 181 -14.48 -2.55 6.31
N ALA A 182 -13.99 -2.90 7.50
CA ALA A 182 -14.38 -2.22 8.73
C ALA A 182 -13.91 -0.75 8.81
N GLY A 183 -13.08 -0.28 7.88
CA GLY A 183 -12.76 1.13 7.75
C GLY A 183 -11.78 1.71 8.78
N PRO A 184 -11.65 3.05 8.79
CA PRO A 184 -10.92 3.79 9.83
C PRO A 184 -11.59 3.63 11.21
N ILE A 185 -10.78 3.64 12.27
CA ILE A 185 -11.22 3.86 13.65
C ILE A 185 -11.13 5.35 13.93
#